data_AF-A0A831PUQ0-F1
#
_entry.id   AF-A0A831PUQ0-F1
#
_cell.length_a   1.000
_cell.length_b   1.000
_cell.length_c   1.000
_cell.angle_alpha   90.00
_cell.angle_beta   90.00
_cell.angle_gamma   90.00
#
_symmetry.space_group_name_H-M   'P 1'
#
loop_
_entity.id
_entity.type
_entity.pdbx_description
1 polymer ?
#
loop_
_entity_poly.entity_id
_entity_poly.type
_entity_poly.pdbx_seq_one_letter_code
_entity_poly.pdbx_strand_id
1 'polypeptide(L)'
;MESDVSTEVSGGLGLEMQIDRYRQSLMKLEGIRLVDEAKLVEFADALKPVPGQKTVILFYQREYRPEISSATMSRMMTLYQGNPDILGNLMDLFQFYRREKHFDADRVKKAFADAGIDFHFIFMERKSQRVFGATMREQSEDTYPGFVEISLATGGTADSSSNVAAAFKRAADASLDYYLLSYPAEGYVADGGFRTVEVSVERAGFQVSNPLGYYAK
;
A
#
# COMPACT_ATOMS: atom_id res chain seq x y z
N MET A 1 50.80 -10.20 -39.91
CA MET A 1 49.54 -9.80 -40.56
C MET A 1 48.45 -10.00 -39.54
N GLU A 2 48.07 -8.90 -38.91
CA GLU A 2 46.87 -8.77 -38.08
C GLU A 2 45.63 -8.83 -38.96
N SER A 3 44.64 -9.60 -38.52
CA SER A 3 43.24 -9.57 -38.95
C SER A 3 42.48 -10.46 -37.96
N ASP A 4 41.43 -10.08 -37.27
CA ASP A 4 40.63 -8.86 -37.29
C ASP A 4 39.82 -8.90 -35.98
N VAL A 5 40.02 -7.93 -35.09
CA VAL A 5 39.20 -7.76 -33.88
C VAL A 5 38.03 -6.88 -34.29
N SER A 6 36.97 -7.50 -34.80
CA SER A 6 35.71 -6.81 -35.10
C SER A 6 34.54 -7.59 -34.49
N THR A 7 34.45 -7.56 -33.16
CA THR A 7 33.25 -8.03 -32.45
C THR A 7 32.94 -7.18 -31.21
N GLU A 8 33.15 -5.87 -31.28
CA GLU A 8 32.85 -4.96 -30.16
C GLU A 8 32.21 -3.64 -30.63
N VAL A 9 31.01 -3.69 -31.24
CA VAL A 9 30.15 -2.48 -31.34
C VAL A 9 28.63 -2.79 -31.19
N SER A 10 28.19 -4.05 -31.26
CA SER A 10 26.75 -4.37 -31.23
C SER A 10 26.11 -4.44 -29.83
N GLY A 11 26.86 -4.23 -28.75
CA GLY A 11 26.38 -4.43 -27.37
C GLY A 11 25.53 -3.29 -26.78
N GLY A 12 25.72 -2.05 -27.25
CA GLY A 12 25.10 -0.85 -26.65
C GLY A 12 23.59 -0.73 -26.89
N LEU A 13 23.14 -0.97 -28.13
CA LEU A 13 21.73 -0.89 -28.53
C LEU A 13 20.85 -1.91 -27.78
N GLY A 14 21.40 -3.08 -27.47
CA GLY A 14 20.66 -4.13 -26.76
C GLY A 14 20.44 -3.79 -25.28
N LEU A 15 21.42 -3.19 -24.61
CA LEU A 15 21.33 -2.84 -23.19
C LEU A 15 20.41 -1.64 -22.96
N GLU A 16 20.48 -0.62 -23.81
CA GLU A 16 19.58 0.53 -23.75
C GLU A 16 18.11 0.10 -23.88
N MET A 17 17.81 -0.74 -24.88
CA MET A 17 16.49 -1.35 -25.07
C MET A 17 16.05 -2.18 -23.85
N GLN A 18 16.97 -2.86 -23.17
CA GLN A 18 16.68 -3.63 -21.96
C GLN A 18 16.37 -2.74 -20.75
N ILE A 19 17.14 -1.66 -20.54
CA ILE A 19 16.91 -0.69 -19.46
C ILE A 19 15.56 -0.01 -19.66
N ASP A 20 15.25 0.40 -20.88
CA ASP A 20 13.97 1.04 -21.19
C ASP A 20 12.79 0.07 -21.02
N ARG A 21 12.92 -1.16 -21.52
CA ARG A 21 11.88 -2.19 -21.33
C ARG A 21 11.66 -2.51 -19.85
N TYR A 22 12.73 -2.56 -19.07
CA TYR A 22 12.65 -2.78 -17.63
C TYR A 22 11.96 -1.60 -16.93
N ARG A 23 12.33 -0.36 -17.25
CA ARG A 23 11.66 0.85 -16.75
C ARG A 23 10.17 0.87 -17.09
N GLN A 24 9.80 0.58 -18.34
CA GLN A 24 8.40 0.49 -18.75
C GLN A 24 7.64 -0.59 -18.00
N SER A 25 8.28 -1.74 -17.74
CA SER A 25 7.68 -2.83 -16.96
C SER A 25 7.47 -2.42 -15.50
N LEU A 26 8.43 -1.70 -14.89
CA LEU A 26 8.28 -1.13 -13.55
C LEU A 26 7.15 -0.10 -13.47
N MET A 27 7.05 0.81 -14.45
CA MET A 27 5.97 1.80 -14.50
C MET A 27 4.60 1.13 -14.64
N LYS A 28 4.52 0.06 -15.45
CA LYS A 28 3.30 -0.74 -15.57
C LYS A 28 2.95 -1.45 -14.27
N LEU A 29 3.94 -2.01 -13.57
CA LEU A 29 3.74 -2.62 -12.25
C LEU A 29 3.22 -1.58 -11.24
N GLU A 30 3.78 -0.37 -11.21
CA GLU A 30 3.25 0.71 -10.37
C GLU A 30 1.82 1.09 -10.70
N GLY A 31 1.46 1.16 -11.98
CA GLY A 31 0.10 1.48 -12.42
C GLY A 31 -0.94 0.41 -12.06
N ILE A 32 -0.52 -0.83 -11.78
CA ILE A 32 -1.40 -1.93 -11.36
C ILE A 32 -1.62 -1.93 -9.84
N ARG A 33 -0.77 -1.25 -9.05
CA ARG A 33 -0.90 -1.24 -7.59
C ARG A 33 -2.22 -0.61 -7.18
N LEU A 34 -2.90 -1.29 -6.26
CA LEU A 34 -4.34 -1.16 -5.99
C LEU A 34 -4.73 0.11 -5.21
N VAL A 35 -3.77 0.93 -4.79
CA VAL A 35 -4.02 1.99 -3.80
C VAL A 35 -4.29 3.32 -4.47
N ASP A 36 -5.58 3.54 -4.75
CA ASP A 36 -6.14 4.80 -5.21
C ASP A 36 -7.09 5.31 -4.14
N GLU A 37 -6.69 6.39 -3.47
CA GLU A 37 -7.45 7.02 -2.39
C GLU A 37 -8.87 7.40 -2.85
N ALA A 38 -9.02 7.92 -4.07
CA ALA A 38 -10.31 8.35 -4.59
C ALA A 38 -11.26 7.16 -4.74
N LYS A 39 -10.76 6.02 -5.25
CA LYS A 39 -11.57 4.80 -5.39
C LYS A 39 -11.99 4.23 -4.04
N LEU A 40 -11.14 4.33 -3.02
CA LEU A 40 -11.50 3.87 -1.67
C LEU A 40 -12.59 4.77 -1.05
N VAL A 41 -12.50 6.09 -1.23
CA VAL A 41 -13.54 7.02 -0.77
C VAL A 41 -14.86 6.77 -1.53
N GLU A 42 -14.81 6.63 -2.86
CA GLU A 42 -15.99 6.29 -3.68
C GLU A 42 -16.62 4.96 -3.25
N PHE A 43 -15.81 3.96 -2.89
CA PHE A 43 -16.27 2.68 -2.36
C PHE A 43 -17.00 2.86 -1.02
N ALA A 44 -16.47 3.68 -0.11
CA ALA A 44 -17.13 3.99 1.16
C ALA A 44 -18.48 4.69 0.95
N ASP A 45 -18.52 5.68 0.04
CA ASP A 45 -19.75 6.38 -0.31
C ASP A 45 -20.80 5.45 -0.93
N ALA A 46 -20.38 4.52 -1.80
CA ALA A 46 -21.26 3.53 -2.41
C ALA A 46 -21.83 2.54 -1.38
N LEU A 47 -21.07 2.21 -0.32
CA LEU A 47 -21.55 1.36 0.76
C LEU A 47 -22.44 2.11 1.75
N LYS A 48 -22.28 3.42 1.93
CA LYS A 48 -23.03 4.23 2.91
C LYS A 48 -24.57 4.02 2.90
N PRO A 49 -25.29 3.95 1.75
CA PRO A 49 -26.73 3.73 1.75
C PRO A 49 -27.17 2.29 2.07
N VAL A 50 -26.26 1.31 2.05
CA VAL A 50 -26.59 -0.09 2.32
C VAL A 50 -26.97 -0.25 3.81
N PRO A 51 -28.15 -0.79 4.15
CA PRO A 51 -28.52 -1.01 5.54
C PRO A 51 -27.77 -2.22 6.14
N GLY A 52 -27.58 -2.20 7.46
CA GLY A 52 -26.91 -3.27 8.21
C GLY A 52 -25.42 -3.01 8.44
N GLN A 53 -24.76 -3.99 9.08
CA GLN A 53 -23.33 -3.95 9.35
C GLN A 53 -22.53 -4.17 8.07
N LYS A 54 -21.50 -3.34 7.87
CA LYS A 54 -20.65 -3.37 6.68
C LYS A 54 -19.26 -3.82 7.09
N THR A 55 -18.95 -5.08 6.85
CA THR A 55 -17.63 -5.62 7.16
C THR A 55 -16.83 -5.74 5.88
N VAL A 56 -15.66 -5.11 5.84
CA VAL A 56 -14.73 -5.16 4.71
C VAL A 56 -13.46 -5.83 5.18
N ILE A 57 -13.04 -6.88 4.47
CA ILE A 57 -11.82 -7.62 4.80
C ILE A 57 -10.86 -7.51 3.62
N LEU A 58 -9.74 -6.82 3.81
CA LEU A 58 -8.70 -6.66 2.79
C LEU A 58 -7.58 -7.67 3.04
N PHE A 59 -7.38 -8.57 2.09
CA PHE A 59 -6.19 -9.39 2.00
C PHE A 59 -5.14 -8.68 1.17
N TYR A 60 -3.97 -8.42 1.76
CA TYR A 60 -2.88 -7.75 1.08
C TYR A 60 -1.59 -8.54 1.26
N GLN A 61 -0.99 -8.96 0.17
CA GLN A 61 0.21 -9.77 0.22
C GLN A 61 1.45 -8.89 0.18
N ARG A 62 2.48 -9.23 0.98
CA ARG A 62 3.79 -8.58 0.89
C ARG A 62 4.30 -8.57 -0.55
N GLU A 63 4.64 -7.37 -1.03
CA GLU A 63 5.10 -7.08 -2.38
C GLU A 63 6.62 -6.88 -2.37
N TYR A 64 7.28 -7.44 -3.39
CA TYR A 64 8.71 -7.26 -3.61
C TYR A 64 8.95 -6.73 -5.02
N ARG A 65 9.76 -5.69 -5.11
CA ARG A 65 10.24 -5.14 -6.38
C ARG A 65 11.67 -5.62 -6.63
N PRO A 66 11.97 -6.21 -7.80
CA PRO A 66 13.34 -6.44 -8.19
C PRO A 66 13.97 -5.09 -8.54
N GLU A 67 15.08 -4.75 -7.90
CA GLU A 67 15.89 -3.57 -8.19
C GLU A 67 17.30 -4.00 -8.60
N ILE A 68 17.90 -3.26 -9.53
CA ILE A 68 19.32 -3.44 -9.85
C ILE A 68 20.14 -3.05 -8.62
N SER A 69 21.01 -3.94 -8.16
CA SER A 69 21.83 -3.65 -6.98
C SER A 69 22.66 -2.37 -7.17
N SER A 70 22.84 -1.56 -6.12
CA SER A 70 23.60 -0.31 -6.21
C SER A 70 25.02 -0.53 -6.72
N ALA A 71 25.66 -1.64 -6.36
CA ALA A 71 26.98 -2.01 -6.85
C ALA A 71 26.98 -2.28 -8.36
N THR A 72 25.97 -3.00 -8.87
CA THR A 72 25.79 -3.23 -10.32
C THR A 72 25.50 -1.92 -11.04
N MET A 73 24.65 -1.06 -10.45
CA MET A 73 24.31 0.26 -11.00
C MET A 73 25.56 1.15 -11.13
N SER A 74 26.37 1.27 -10.08
CA SER A 74 27.61 2.03 -10.11
C SER A 74 28.59 1.49 -11.14
N ARG A 75 28.72 0.16 -11.26
CA ARG A 75 29.56 -0.45 -12.31
C ARG A 75 29.06 -0.12 -13.71
N MET A 76 27.75 -0.20 -13.95
CA MET A 76 27.15 0.18 -15.24
C MET A 76 27.40 1.66 -15.56
N MET A 77 27.24 2.56 -14.58
CA MET A 77 27.55 3.99 -14.75
C MET A 77 29.02 4.22 -15.11
N THR A 78 29.97 3.47 -14.52
CA THR A 78 31.40 3.54 -14.88
C THR A 78 31.69 2.98 -16.26
N LEU A 79 31.09 1.84 -16.63
CA LEU A 79 31.33 1.20 -17.93
C LEU A 79 30.79 2.02 -19.11
N TYR A 80 29.68 2.76 -18.91
CA TYR A 80 29.02 3.53 -19.96
C TYR A 80 29.26 5.04 -19.87
N GLN A 81 30.35 5.49 -19.23
CA GLN A 81 30.70 6.92 -19.13
C GLN A 81 30.77 7.64 -20.50
N GLY A 82 31.14 6.92 -21.56
CA GLY A 82 31.23 7.45 -22.92
C GLY A 82 29.91 7.46 -23.71
N ASN A 83 28.80 6.99 -23.12
CA ASN A 83 27.49 6.96 -23.77
C ASN A 83 26.47 7.77 -22.94
N PRO A 84 26.27 9.06 -23.29
CA PRO A 84 25.38 9.96 -22.55
C PRO A 84 23.93 9.47 -22.44
N ASP A 85 23.41 8.81 -23.47
CA ASP A 85 22.01 8.36 -23.52
C ASP A 85 21.74 7.24 -22.50
N ILE A 86 22.64 6.24 -22.45
CA ILE A 86 22.57 5.15 -21.46
C ILE A 86 22.73 5.70 -20.04
N LEU A 87 23.64 6.66 -19.84
CA LEU A 87 23.88 7.26 -18.54
C LEU A 87 22.67 8.05 -18.04
N GLY A 88 21.99 8.78 -18.92
CA GLY A 88 20.71 9.44 -18.62
C GLY A 88 19.64 8.45 -18.16
N ASN A 89 19.43 7.37 -18.92
CA ASN A 89 18.45 6.34 -18.58
C ASN A 89 18.73 5.65 -17.22
N LEU A 90 20.01 5.38 -16.92
CA LEU A 90 20.41 4.83 -15.63
C LEU A 90 20.16 5.79 -14.45
N MET A 91 20.41 7.09 -14.66
CA MET A 91 20.14 8.12 -13.65
C MET A 91 18.64 8.27 -13.38
N ASP A 92 17.81 8.30 -14.43
CA ASP A 92 16.35 8.37 -14.29
C ASP A 92 15.78 7.15 -13.56
N LEU A 93 16.28 5.95 -13.88
CA LEU A 93 15.91 4.73 -13.18
C LEU A 93 16.31 4.77 -11.70
N PHE A 94 17.52 5.27 -11.40
CA PHE A 94 17.97 5.44 -10.02
C PHE A 94 17.11 6.44 -9.24
N GLN A 95 16.74 7.56 -9.86
CA GLN A 95 15.84 8.54 -9.23
C GLN A 95 14.43 7.97 -9.02
N PHE A 96 13.93 7.16 -9.95
CA PHE A 96 12.64 6.50 -9.83
C PHE A 96 12.57 5.61 -8.59
N TYR A 97 13.61 4.81 -8.29
CA TYR A 97 13.66 4.00 -7.06
C TYR A 97 13.63 4.81 -5.76
N ARG A 98 14.00 6.11 -5.80
CA ARG A 98 14.00 6.99 -4.62
C ARG A 98 12.68 7.73 -4.42
N ARG A 99 11.76 7.70 -5.38
CA ARG A 99 10.44 8.32 -5.25
C ARG A 99 9.51 7.38 -4.48
N GLU A 100 9.50 7.52 -3.16
CA GLU A 100 8.52 6.85 -2.31
C GLU A 100 7.25 7.71 -2.22
N LYS A 101 6.16 7.22 -2.81
CA LYS A 101 4.82 7.79 -2.59
C LYS A 101 4.23 7.13 -1.36
N HIS A 102 3.98 7.91 -0.32
CA HIS A 102 3.28 7.43 0.86
C HIS A 102 1.77 7.56 0.61
N PHE A 103 1.03 6.50 0.94
CA PHE A 103 -0.43 6.55 0.95
C PHE A 103 -0.91 7.35 2.17
N ASP A 104 -1.63 8.44 1.93
CA ASP A 104 -2.28 9.22 2.98
C ASP A 104 -3.67 8.63 3.28
N ALA A 105 -3.81 8.01 4.45
CA ALA A 105 -5.02 7.32 4.87
C ALA A 105 -6.09 8.25 5.46
N ASP A 106 -5.80 9.54 5.67
CA ASP A 106 -6.59 10.39 6.55
C ASP A 106 -8.01 10.64 6.02
N ARG A 107 -8.14 10.81 4.69
CA ARG A 107 -9.44 10.95 4.03
C ARG A 107 -10.20 9.62 3.97
N VAL A 108 -9.51 8.52 3.68
CA VAL A 108 -10.12 7.19 3.57
C VAL A 108 -10.67 6.74 4.92
N LYS A 109 -9.91 6.89 6.01
CA LYS A 109 -10.33 6.43 7.32
C LYS A 109 -11.57 7.18 7.84
N LYS A 110 -11.65 8.49 7.58
CA LYS A 110 -12.85 9.30 7.89
C LYS A 110 -14.06 8.87 7.06
N ALA A 111 -13.86 8.62 5.76
CA ALA A 111 -14.93 8.16 4.88
C ALA A 111 -15.45 6.76 5.30
N PHE A 112 -14.56 5.84 5.64
CA PHE A 112 -14.94 4.50 6.10
C PHE A 112 -15.67 4.53 7.43
N ALA A 113 -15.19 5.32 8.40
CA ALA A 113 -15.86 5.50 9.69
C ALA A 113 -17.26 6.11 9.52
N ASP A 114 -17.39 7.18 8.71
CA ASP A 114 -18.67 7.83 8.41
C ASP A 114 -19.66 6.92 7.65
N ALA A 115 -19.14 5.98 6.86
CA ALA A 115 -19.96 4.98 6.18
C ALA A 115 -20.41 3.83 7.10
N GLY A 116 -19.91 3.77 8.34
CA GLY A 116 -20.16 2.68 9.28
C GLY A 116 -19.52 1.36 8.84
N ILE A 117 -18.38 1.44 8.15
CA ILE A 117 -17.61 0.28 7.72
C ILE A 117 -16.72 -0.17 8.86
N ASP A 118 -16.71 -1.47 9.15
CA ASP A 118 -15.71 -2.16 9.94
C ASP A 118 -14.66 -2.76 8.99
N PHE A 119 -13.44 -2.24 9.04
CA PHE A 119 -12.38 -2.62 8.10
C PHE A 119 -11.32 -3.48 8.79
N HIS A 120 -11.17 -4.71 8.31
CA HIS A 120 -10.11 -5.61 8.75
C HIS A 120 -9.04 -5.77 7.68
N PHE A 121 -7.80 -5.54 8.07
CA PHE A 121 -6.63 -5.67 7.22
C PHE A 121 -5.86 -6.94 7.58
N ILE A 122 -5.67 -7.82 6.60
CA ILE A 122 -4.88 -9.04 6.74
C ILE A 122 -3.69 -8.95 5.80
N PHE A 123 -2.53 -8.69 6.39
CA PHE A 123 -1.26 -8.67 5.70
C PHE A 123 -0.67 -10.08 5.62
N MET A 124 -0.56 -10.60 4.40
CA MET A 124 -0.07 -11.94 4.15
C MET A 124 1.46 -11.91 4.04
N GLU A 125 2.13 -12.56 4.98
CA GLU A 125 3.58 -12.69 4.92
C GLU A 125 3.99 -13.61 3.77
N ARG A 126 4.90 -13.13 2.93
CA ARG A 126 5.52 -13.93 1.87
C ARG A 126 7.02 -13.82 1.98
N LYS A 127 7.71 -14.95 1.77
CA LYS A 127 9.17 -14.97 1.66
C LYS A 127 9.59 -14.39 0.32
N SER A 128 10.59 -13.52 0.35
CA SER A 128 11.26 -13.02 -0.85
C SER A 128 11.86 -14.18 -1.67
N GLN A 129 11.77 -14.09 -3.00
CA GLN A 129 12.40 -15.04 -3.91
C GLN A 129 13.77 -14.51 -4.34
N ARG A 130 14.80 -15.36 -4.34
CA ARG A 130 16.13 -14.95 -4.81
C ARG A 130 16.14 -14.90 -6.34
N VAL A 131 16.38 -13.72 -6.89
CA VAL A 131 16.58 -13.51 -8.34
C VAL A 131 18.06 -13.15 -8.56
N PHE A 132 18.74 -13.85 -9.47
CA PHE A 132 20.16 -13.60 -9.74
C PHE A 132 20.35 -12.21 -10.36
N GLY A 133 21.28 -11.41 -9.83
CA GLY A 133 21.58 -10.07 -10.32
C GLY A 133 20.61 -8.96 -9.89
N ALA A 134 19.56 -9.28 -9.12
CA ALA A 134 18.60 -8.31 -8.58
C ALA A 134 18.52 -8.39 -7.05
N THR A 135 18.32 -7.23 -6.43
CA THR A 135 17.96 -7.14 -5.01
C THR A 135 16.45 -7.02 -4.92
N MET A 136 15.80 -7.86 -4.12
CA MET A 136 14.37 -7.76 -3.90
C MET A 136 14.11 -6.77 -2.77
N ARG A 137 13.61 -5.58 -3.09
CA ARG A 137 13.22 -4.57 -2.11
C ARG A 137 11.76 -4.77 -1.72
N GLU A 138 11.46 -4.80 -0.43
CA GLU A 138 10.08 -4.79 0.04
C GLU A 138 9.44 -3.46 -0.33
N GLN A 139 8.24 -3.53 -0.89
CA GLN A 139 7.54 -2.34 -1.37
C GLN A 139 6.26 -2.04 -0.58
N SER A 140 5.73 -2.99 0.19
CA SER A 140 4.46 -2.81 0.93
C SER A 140 4.51 -1.77 2.04
N GLU A 141 5.70 -1.33 2.46
CA GLU A 141 5.89 -0.34 3.53
C GLU A 141 5.22 1.01 3.24
N ASP A 142 4.98 1.34 1.97
CA ASP A 142 4.36 2.60 1.55
C ASP A 142 2.84 2.68 1.75
N THR A 143 2.19 1.53 1.93
CA THR A 143 0.73 1.37 1.97
C THR A 143 0.26 0.64 3.22
N TYR A 144 1.09 -0.25 3.76
CA TYR A 144 0.82 -0.98 5.00
C TYR A 144 0.42 -0.07 6.17
N PRO A 145 1.16 1.02 6.49
CA PRO A 145 0.80 1.89 7.61
C PRO A 145 -0.59 2.52 7.43
N GLY A 146 -0.92 2.95 6.22
CA GLY A 146 -2.22 3.55 5.94
C GLY A 146 -3.39 2.57 6.09
N PHE A 147 -3.23 1.30 5.68
CA PHE A 147 -4.27 0.29 5.92
C PHE A 147 -4.42 -0.08 7.40
N VAL A 148 -3.33 -0.08 8.16
CA VAL A 148 -3.39 -0.23 9.63
C VAL A 148 -4.19 0.92 10.24
N GLU A 149 -3.91 2.17 9.84
CA GLU A 149 -4.65 3.34 10.33
C GLU A 149 -6.14 3.28 10.01
N ILE A 150 -6.53 2.87 8.80
CA ILE A 150 -7.94 2.71 8.41
C ILE A 150 -8.61 1.64 9.28
N SER A 151 -7.93 0.51 9.52
CA SER A 151 -8.49 -0.59 10.33
C SER A 151 -8.77 -0.13 11.75
N LEU A 152 -7.82 0.56 12.38
CA LEU A 152 -7.99 1.05 13.75
C LEU A 152 -9.07 2.14 13.84
N ALA A 153 -9.11 3.05 12.87
CA ALA A 153 -10.09 4.14 12.82
C ALA A 153 -11.53 3.67 12.54
N THR A 154 -11.73 2.43 12.12
CA THR A 154 -13.07 1.88 11.86
C THR A 154 -13.55 0.95 12.97
N GLY A 155 -12.70 0.68 13.96
CA GLY A 155 -12.96 -0.29 15.02
C GLY A 155 -12.58 -1.74 14.65
N GLY A 156 -12.02 -1.94 13.45
CA GLY A 156 -11.61 -3.26 12.96
C GLY A 156 -10.21 -3.66 13.40
N THR A 157 -9.64 -4.66 12.71
CA THR A 157 -8.38 -5.32 13.13
C THR A 157 -7.33 -5.30 12.02
N ALA A 158 -6.07 -5.06 12.38
CA ALA A 158 -4.94 -5.27 11.49
C ALA A 158 -4.09 -6.44 11.97
N ASP A 159 -3.85 -7.43 11.11
CA ASP A 159 -3.11 -8.65 11.44
C ASP A 159 -2.08 -8.97 10.34
N SER A 160 -0.87 -9.36 10.74
CA SER A 160 0.17 -9.87 9.84
C SER A 160 0.36 -11.35 10.10
N SER A 161 0.14 -12.19 9.09
CA SER A 161 0.20 -13.64 9.28
C SER A 161 0.67 -14.41 8.05
N SER A 162 1.40 -15.48 8.31
CA SER A 162 1.65 -16.56 7.33
C SER A 162 0.51 -17.59 7.29
N ASN A 163 -0.40 -17.58 8.28
CA ASN A 163 -1.62 -18.40 8.30
C ASN A 163 -2.86 -17.51 8.11
N VAL A 164 -3.15 -17.22 6.85
CA VAL A 164 -4.23 -16.31 6.43
C VAL A 164 -5.61 -16.80 6.85
N ALA A 165 -5.84 -18.12 6.87
CA ALA A 165 -7.12 -18.68 7.31
C ALA A 165 -7.39 -18.39 8.79
N ALA A 166 -6.37 -18.47 9.64
CA ALA A 166 -6.50 -18.14 11.06
C ALA A 166 -6.72 -16.63 11.28
N ALA A 167 -6.02 -15.78 10.52
CA ALA A 167 -6.22 -14.33 10.56
C ALA A 167 -7.63 -13.93 10.09
N PHE A 168 -8.12 -14.55 9.02
CA PHE A 168 -9.47 -14.35 8.52
C PHE A 168 -10.52 -14.75 9.56
N LYS A 169 -10.33 -15.90 10.21
CA LYS A 169 -11.22 -16.33 11.28
C LYS A 169 -11.29 -15.30 12.41
N ARG A 170 -10.14 -14.77 12.86
CA ARG A 170 -10.11 -13.72 13.91
C ARG A 170 -10.85 -12.46 13.49
N ALA A 171 -10.65 -11.99 12.25
CA ALA A 171 -11.37 -10.84 11.72
C ALA A 171 -12.88 -11.08 11.66
N ALA A 172 -13.30 -12.26 11.20
CA ALA A 172 -14.70 -12.64 11.16
C ALA A 172 -15.31 -12.74 12.58
N ASP A 173 -14.62 -13.39 13.52
CA ASP A 173 -15.06 -13.49 14.91
C ASP A 173 -15.20 -12.09 15.55
N ALA A 174 -14.25 -11.18 15.30
CA ALA A 174 -14.31 -9.79 15.79
C ALA A 174 -15.52 -9.01 15.22
N SER A 175 -15.91 -9.28 13.98
CA SER A 175 -17.08 -8.62 13.36
C SER A 175 -18.42 -9.11 13.95
N LEU A 176 -18.45 -10.28 14.59
CA LEU A 176 -19.68 -10.84 15.19
C LEU A 176 -19.98 -10.30 16.58
N ASP A 177 -18.95 -9.91 17.33
CA ASP A 177 -19.06 -9.46 18.72
C ASP A 177 -19.15 -7.92 18.79
N TYR A 178 -20.36 -7.36 18.68
CA TYR A 178 -20.56 -5.91 18.76
C TYR A 178 -21.65 -5.49 19.75
N TYR A 179 -21.49 -4.28 20.28
CA TYR A 179 -22.49 -3.60 21.09
C TYR A 179 -23.01 -2.39 20.31
N LEU A 180 -24.34 -2.23 20.27
CA LEU A 180 -24.95 -1.00 19.78
C LEU A 180 -25.10 -0.02 20.94
N LEU A 181 -24.32 1.06 20.91
CA LEU A 181 -24.45 2.18 21.83
C LEU A 181 -25.09 3.35 21.09
N SER A 182 -26.22 3.85 21.61
CA SER A 182 -26.89 5.04 21.08
C SER A 182 -26.74 6.17 22.09
N TYR A 183 -26.23 7.31 21.63
CA TYR A 183 -26.13 8.52 22.43
C TYR A 183 -26.71 9.71 21.64
N PRO A 184 -27.50 10.60 22.26
CA PRO A 184 -27.88 11.85 21.64
C PRO A 184 -26.69 12.81 21.68
N ALA A 185 -26.30 13.37 20.53
CA ALA A 185 -25.33 14.45 20.49
C ALA A 185 -26.00 15.76 20.97
N GLU A 186 -25.65 16.23 22.16
CA GLU A 186 -26.11 17.54 22.64
C GLU A 186 -25.58 18.65 21.72
N GLY A 187 -26.47 19.54 21.25
CA GLY A 187 -26.07 20.68 20.43
C GLY A 187 -25.63 20.33 19.00
N TYR A 188 -26.17 19.26 18.40
CA TYR A 188 -25.89 18.87 17.01
C TYR A 188 -26.07 20.04 16.02
N VAL A 189 -25.03 20.29 15.22
CA VAL A 189 -25.05 21.24 14.10
C VAL A 189 -24.60 20.52 12.83
N ALA A 190 -25.47 20.52 11.82
CA ALA A 190 -25.19 20.02 10.47
C ALA A 190 -24.31 21.01 9.68
N ASP A 191 -23.03 21.10 10.04
CA ASP A 191 -22.04 21.99 9.43
C ASP A 191 -21.13 21.28 8.41
N GLY A 192 -21.34 19.99 8.16
CA GLY A 192 -20.47 19.18 7.31
C GLY A 192 -19.11 18.83 7.95
N GLY A 193 -18.88 19.21 9.20
CA GLY A 193 -17.67 18.89 9.94
C GLY A 193 -17.62 17.42 10.35
N PHE A 194 -16.40 16.86 10.44
CA PHE A 194 -16.20 15.52 10.98
C PHE A 194 -16.23 15.56 12.52
N ARG A 195 -17.07 14.73 13.12
CA ARG A 195 -17.24 14.59 14.57
C ARG A 195 -16.58 13.30 15.03
N THR A 196 -15.55 13.41 15.86
CA THR A 196 -14.87 12.26 16.46
C THR A 196 -15.71 11.67 17.59
N VAL A 197 -15.69 10.35 17.70
CA VAL A 197 -16.34 9.59 18.79
C VAL A 197 -15.26 8.85 19.57
N GLU A 198 -15.25 9.06 20.88
CA GLU A 198 -14.37 8.34 21.80
C GLU A 198 -15.21 7.53 22.77
N VAL A 199 -14.89 6.25 22.91
CA VAL A 199 -15.58 5.33 23.81
C VAL A 199 -14.56 4.79 24.80
N SER A 200 -14.91 4.81 26.09
CA SER A 200 -14.07 4.25 27.16
C SER A 200 -14.88 3.35 28.08
N VAL A 201 -14.22 2.38 28.69
CA VAL A 201 -14.79 1.47 29.69
C VAL A 201 -14.09 1.74 31.02
N GLU A 202 -14.87 2.07 32.05
CA GLU A 202 -14.32 2.38 33.38
C GLU A 202 -13.58 1.20 34.01
N ARG A 203 -14.02 -0.02 33.71
CA ARG A 203 -13.40 -1.26 34.21
C ARG A 203 -12.06 -1.52 33.50
N ALA A 204 -11.01 -1.72 34.28
CA ALA A 204 -9.70 -2.09 33.77
C ALA A 204 -9.68 -3.49 33.13
N GLY A 205 -8.77 -3.70 32.18
CA GLY A 205 -8.54 -4.99 31.50
C GLY A 205 -9.31 -5.17 30.19
N PHE A 206 -9.99 -4.13 29.71
CA PHE A 206 -10.68 -4.13 28.42
C PHE A 206 -9.96 -3.26 27.40
N GLN A 207 -9.98 -3.69 26.15
CA GLN A 207 -9.62 -2.87 25.00
C GLN A 207 -10.90 -2.49 24.28
N VAL A 208 -11.08 -1.20 24.00
CA VAL A 208 -12.24 -0.68 23.28
C VAL A 208 -11.81 -0.39 21.85
N SER A 209 -12.60 -0.83 20.88
CA SER A 209 -12.52 -0.39 19.50
C SER A 209 -13.87 0.22 19.10
N ASN A 210 -13.82 1.36 18.43
CA ASN A 210 -15.01 2.02 17.91
C ASN A 210 -14.67 2.77 16.62
N PRO A 211 -15.65 2.98 15.72
CA PRO A 211 -15.47 3.87 14.59
C PRO A 211 -15.07 5.27 15.05
N LEU A 212 -14.12 5.86 14.33
CA LEU A 212 -13.50 7.15 14.64
C LEU A 212 -14.53 8.28 14.73
N GLY A 213 -15.58 8.25 13.93
CA GLY A 213 -16.54 9.33 13.86
C GLY A 213 -17.40 9.35 12.61
N TYR A 214 -18.08 10.47 12.40
CA TYR A 214 -19.01 10.69 11.29
C TYR A 214 -19.00 12.15 10.82
N TYR A 215 -19.47 12.40 9.60
CA TYR A 215 -19.72 13.76 9.11
C TYR A 215 -21.11 14.24 9.54
N ALA A 216 -21.19 15.41 10.18
CA ALA A 216 -22.46 16.02 10.58
C ALA A 216 -23.21 16.55 9.34
N LYS A 217 -24.25 15.83 8.89
CA LYS A 217 -25.07 16.16 7.71
C LYS A 217 -26.46 16.69 8.06
#